data_AF-A0A7S1L3Q7-F1
#
_entry.id   AF-A0A7S1L3Q7-F1
#
_cell.length_a   1.000
_cell.length_b   1.000
_cell.length_c   1.000
_cell.angle_alpha   90.00
_cell.angle_beta   90.00
_cell.angle_gamma   90.00
#
_symmetry.space_group_name_H-M   'P 1'
#
loop_
_entity.id
_entity.type
_entity.pdbx_description
1 polymer ?
#
loop_
_entity_poly.entity_id
_entity_poly.type
_entity_poly.pdbx_seq_one_letter_code
_entity_poly.pdbx_strand_id
1 'polypeptide(L)'
;AQSRTRTWVCEHRWAGVAGLVRFRKACRGLPVSRTWKPDQARVGRGHLAFRLGKECFVALVRGHSPKSSWDSIGNWSLAGLKTGLEPGRYCDLASLETQRGWDGSSCPREVTLGHGGLVISGNVDEGELLAIHAGARLPPAKMSSKSVPSIDVLQK
;
A
#
# COMPACT_ATOMS: atom_id res chain seq x y z
N ALA A 1 -14.32 38.15 -25.45
CA ALA A 1 -13.40 38.12 -24.29
C ALA A 1 -13.24 36.67 -23.84
N GLN A 2 -12.10 36.02 -24.14
CA GLN A 2 -11.81 34.69 -23.60
C GLN A 2 -11.47 34.86 -22.12
N SER A 3 -12.37 34.41 -21.25
CA SER A 3 -12.15 34.36 -19.82
C SER A 3 -10.87 33.57 -19.52
N ARG A 4 -9.83 34.25 -19.05
CA ARG A 4 -8.66 33.60 -18.43
C ARG A 4 -9.05 33.11 -17.03
N THR A 5 -9.91 32.11 -16.93
CA THR A 5 -10.09 31.38 -15.67
C THR A 5 -8.84 30.55 -15.46
N ARG A 6 -7.93 31.01 -14.59
CA ARG A 6 -6.87 30.15 -14.07
C ARG A 6 -7.55 29.05 -13.24
N THR A 7 -7.57 27.83 -13.76
CA THR A 7 -8.07 26.67 -13.04
C THR A 7 -7.03 26.26 -12.00
N TRP A 8 -7.43 26.21 -10.72
CA TRP A 8 -6.56 25.71 -9.66
C TRP A 8 -6.30 24.20 -9.86
N VAL A 9 -5.04 23.81 -10.07
CA VAL A 9 -4.65 22.40 -10.30
C VAL A 9 -4.84 21.53 -9.05
N CYS A 10 -4.65 22.12 -7.86
CA CYS A 10 -4.89 21.48 -6.56
C CYS A 10 -4.17 20.12 -6.36
N GLU A 11 -2.87 20.04 -6.68
CA GLU A 11 -2.07 18.80 -6.55
C GLU A 11 -2.12 18.19 -5.14
N HIS A 12 -2.22 19.05 -4.11
CA HIS A 12 -2.40 18.64 -2.71
C HIS A 12 -3.70 17.85 -2.43
N ARG A 13 -4.62 17.78 -3.42
CA ARG A 13 -5.88 17.03 -3.37
C ARG A 13 -5.91 15.86 -4.35
N TRP A 14 -4.84 15.62 -5.10
CA TRP A 14 -4.76 14.42 -5.92
C TRP A 14 -4.84 13.18 -5.03
N ALA A 15 -5.46 12.12 -5.57
CA ALA A 15 -5.52 10.82 -4.93
C ALA A 15 -4.11 10.38 -4.49
N GLY A 16 -4.03 9.78 -3.32
CA GLY A 16 -2.77 9.34 -2.71
C GLY A 16 -1.93 10.44 -2.07
N VAL A 17 -1.95 11.70 -2.55
CA VAL A 17 -1.07 12.76 -2.04
C VAL A 17 -1.31 13.04 -0.56
N ALA A 18 -2.56 13.21 -0.15
CA ALA A 18 -2.89 13.42 1.27
C ALA A 18 -2.50 12.21 2.14
N GLY A 19 -2.67 10.99 1.62
CA GLY A 19 -2.23 9.76 2.29
C GLY A 19 -0.71 9.70 2.45
N LEU A 20 0.04 10.10 1.43
CA LEU A 20 1.51 10.15 1.46
C LEU A 20 2.05 11.25 2.38
N VAL A 21 1.36 12.38 2.49
CA VAL A 21 1.67 13.39 3.51
C VAL A 21 1.48 12.79 4.91
N ARG A 22 0.43 12.00 5.13
CA ARG A 22 0.21 11.31 6.41
C ARG A 22 1.26 10.24 6.68
N PHE A 23 1.64 9.45 5.67
CA PHE A 23 2.75 8.51 5.74
C PHE A 23 4.04 9.21 6.17
N ARG A 24 4.41 10.32 5.51
CA ARG A 24 5.61 11.11 5.82
C ARG A 24 5.62 11.58 7.28
N LYS A 25 4.45 11.99 7.81
CA LYS A 25 4.29 12.39 9.22
C LYS A 25 4.47 11.19 10.16
N ALA A 26 3.87 10.04 9.85
CA ALA A 26 3.98 8.83 10.66
C ALA A 26 5.41 8.28 10.72
N CYS A 27 6.17 8.41 9.62
CA CYS A 27 7.54 7.90 9.51
C CYS A 27 8.62 8.94 9.84
N ARG A 28 8.24 10.09 10.43
CA ARG A 28 9.16 11.20 10.68
C ARG A 28 10.30 10.77 11.61
N GLY A 29 11.54 11.02 11.18
CA GLY A 29 12.74 10.72 11.96
C GLY A 29 13.25 9.28 11.84
N LEU A 30 12.52 8.39 11.18
CA LEU A 30 12.96 7.01 10.96
C LEU A 30 14.00 6.96 9.82
N PRO A 31 15.15 6.28 10.01
CA PRO A 31 16.15 6.10 8.96
C PRO A 31 15.70 5.06 7.94
N VAL A 32 16.17 5.18 6.70
CA VAL A 32 16.08 4.08 5.72
C VAL A 32 16.91 2.92 6.25
N SER A 33 16.25 1.83 6.66
CA SER A 33 16.90 0.72 7.38
C SER A 33 17.13 -0.50 6.49
N ARG A 34 16.46 -0.57 5.34
CA ARG A 34 16.66 -1.60 4.31
C ARG A 34 16.09 -1.14 2.98
N THR A 35 16.76 -1.51 1.89
CA THR A 35 16.34 -1.27 0.51
C THR A 35 16.30 -2.58 -0.26
N TRP A 36 15.36 -2.65 -1.21
CA TRP A 36 15.19 -3.70 -2.19
C TRP A 36 15.28 -3.05 -3.57
N LYS A 37 16.32 -3.39 -4.32
CA LYS A 37 16.65 -2.79 -5.61
C LYS A 37 16.84 -3.88 -6.67
N PRO A 38 16.86 -3.53 -7.97
CA PRO A 38 17.08 -4.50 -9.03
C PRO A 38 18.29 -5.40 -8.76
N ASP A 39 18.25 -6.61 -9.31
CA ASP A 39 19.25 -7.69 -9.16
C ASP A 39 19.26 -8.38 -7.80
N GLN A 40 18.36 -8.00 -6.89
CA GLN A 40 18.03 -8.78 -5.71
C GLN A 40 16.83 -9.70 -5.99
N ALA A 41 16.81 -10.88 -5.37
CA ALA A 41 15.73 -11.84 -5.54
C ALA A 41 14.36 -11.16 -5.37
N ARG A 42 13.49 -11.32 -6.39
CA ARG A 42 12.10 -10.78 -6.45
C ARG A 42 11.97 -9.27 -6.73
N VAL A 43 13.04 -8.59 -7.16
CA VAL A 43 13.00 -7.16 -7.55
C VAL A 43 13.47 -7.01 -9.00
N GLY A 44 12.53 -6.65 -9.88
CA GLY A 44 12.80 -6.40 -11.29
C GLY A 44 13.40 -5.02 -11.54
N ARG A 45 13.94 -4.81 -12.74
CA ARG A 45 14.36 -3.50 -13.21
C ARG A 45 13.16 -2.53 -13.20
N GLY A 46 13.35 -1.34 -12.61
CA GLY A 46 12.27 -0.35 -12.47
C GLY A 46 11.41 -0.52 -11.21
N HIS A 47 11.67 -1.56 -10.41
CA HIS A 47 11.08 -1.72 -9.09
C HIS A 47 12.04 -1.18 -8.02
N LEU A 48 11.48 -0.56 -6.98
CA LEU A 48 12.21 -0.15 -5.80
C LEU A 48 11.32 -0.31 -4.58
N ALA A 49 11.85 -0.88 -3.51
CA ALA A 49 11.21 -0.82 -2.21
C ALA A 49 12.21 -0.45 -1.12
N PHE A 50 11.71 0.13 -0.05
CA PHE A 50 12.51 0.42 1.13
C PHE A 50 11.63 0.46 2.38
N ARG A 51 12.26 0.29 3.54
CA ARG A 51 11.60 0.51 4.82
C ARG A 51 12.33 1.55 5.64
N LEU A 52 11.55 2.24 6.48
CA LEU A 52 12.04 3.18 7.47
C LEU A 52 11.83 2.54 8.83
N GLY A 53 12.91 2.25 9.56
CA GLY A 53 12.85 1.48 10.80
C GLY A 53 12.18 0.11 10.62
N LYS A 54 11.26 -0.24 11.51
CA LYS A 54 10.32 -1.39 11.42
C LYS A 54 8.86 -0.92 11.27
N GLU A 55 8.63 0.39 11.19
CA GLU A 55 7.31 1.00 11.32
C GLU A 55 6.73 1.47 9.97
N CYS A 56 7.52 1.52 8.91
CA CYS A 56 7.10 2.03 7.60
C CYS A 56 7.73 1.29 6.43
N PHE A 57 6.96 1.07 5.38
CA PHE A 57 7.40 0.39 4.16
C PHE A 57 6.82 1.07 2.91
N VAL A 58 7.64 1.19 1.87
CA VAL A 58 7.28 1.74 0.57
C VAL A 58 7.73 0.78 -0.53
N ALA A 59 6.91 0.60 -1.55
CA ALA A 59 7.29 -0.03 -2.80
C ALA A 59 6.79 0.81 -3.97
N LEU A 60 7.55 0.90 -5.05
CA LEU A 60 7.18 1.66 -6.24
C LEU A 60 7.59 0.92 -7.49
N VAL A 61 6.77 1.08 -8.53
CA VAL A 61 7.00 0.54 -9.86
C VAL A 61 7.02 1.73 -10.80
N ARG A 62 8.13 1.89 -11.51
CA ARG A 62 8.24 2.93 -12.53
C ARG A 62 7.15 2.72 -13.58
N GLY A 63 6.50 3.82 -13.99
CA GLY A 63 5.52 3.79 -15.07
C GLY A 63 6.14 3.91 -16.45
N HIS A 64 5.41 3.44 -17.46
CA HIS A 64 5.71 3.69 -18.86
C HIS A 64 5.65 5.20 -19.17
N SER A 65 6.61 5.67 -19.96
CA SER A 65 6.57 7.01 -20.54
C SER A 65 6.94 6.95 -22.00
N PRO A 66 6.07 7.41 -22.92
CA PRO A 66 6.34 7.38 -24.36
C PRO A 66 7.49 8.33 -24.77
N LYS A 67 7.95 9.18 -23.85
CA LYS A 67 9.11 10.07 -24.04
C LYS A 67 10.42 9.46 -23.55
N SER A 68 10.41 8.20 -23.13
CA SER A 68 11.57 7.49 -22.61
C SER A 68 11.74 6.16 -23.31
N SER A 69 12.96 5.60 -23.29
CA SER A 69 13.25 4.25 -23.79
C SER A 69 12.77 3.13 -22.86
N TRP A 70 11.79 3.41 -21.99
CA TRP A 70 11.25 2.44 -21.04
C TRP A 70 9.93 1.88 -21.53
N ASP A 71 9.95 0.59 -21.83
CA ASP A 71 8.74 -0.18 -22.09
C ASP A 71 7.94 -0.40 -20.80
N SER A 72 6.69 -0.80 -20.98
CA SER A 72 5.86 -1.26 -19.87
C SER A 72 6.52 -2.45 -19.19
N ILE A 73 6.70 -2.37 -17.87
CA ILE A 73 7.30 -3.42 -17.04
C ILE A 73 6.25 -4.20 -16.23
N GLY A 74 4.99 -3.79 -16.33
CA GLY A 74 3.86 -4.43 -15.68
C GLY A 74 3.83 -4.25 -14.16
N ASN A 75 2.86 -4.92 -13.55
CA ASN A 75 2.61 -4.86 -12.11
C ASN A 75 3.63 -5.68 -11.31
N TRP A 76 3.88 -5.29 -10.07
CA TRP A 76 4.79 -5.99 -9.17
C TRP A 76 4.10 -6.61 -7.97
N SER A 77 4.10 -7.95 -7.92
CA SER A 77 3.75 -8.69 -6.72
C SER A 77 4.83 -8.54 -5.65
N LEU A 78 4.43 -8.05 -4.48
CA LEU A 78 5.32 -7.85 -3.33
C LEU A 78 5.53 -9.14 -2.51
N ALA A 79 4.91 -10.25 -2.90
CA ALA A 79 4.95 -11.50 -2.16
C ALA A 79 6.38 -11.97 -1.89
N GLY A 80 6.68 -12.24 -0.61
CA GLY A 80 8.00 -12.67 -0.15
C GLY A 80 8.94 -11.54 0.29
N LEU A 81 8.58 -10.27 0.13
CA LEU A 81 9.32 -9.16 0.75
C LEU A 81 9.09 -9.14 2.26
N LYS A 82 10.10 -8.71 3.04
CA LYS A 82 10.01 -8.59 4.51
C LYS A 82 9.95 -7.12 4.91
N THR A 83 8.75 -6.59 5.13
CA THR A 83 8.53 -5.16 5.45
C THR A 83 9.09 -4.77 6.82
N GLY A 84 9.11 -5.72 7.76
CA GLY A 84 9.47 -5.49 9.16
C GLY A 84 8.32 -5.00 10.04
N LEU A 85 7.14 -4.75 9.45
CA LEU A 85 5.89 -4.49 10.16
C LEU A 85 5.33 -5.77 10.77
N GLU A 86 4.48 -5.62 11.78
CA GLU A 86 3.79 -6.75 12.41
C GLU A 86 2.79 -7.44 11.46
N PRO A 87 2.46 -8.74 11.68
CA PRO A 87 1.48 -9.45 10.86
C PRO A 87 0.11 -8.77 10.86
N GLY A 88 -0.57 -8.70 9.72
CA GLY A 88 -1.90 -8.09 9.61
C GLY A 88 -2.20 -7.53 8.24
N ARG A 89 -3.40 -6.96 8.09
CA ARG A 89 -3.82 -6.24 6.90
C ARG A 89 -3.48 -4.76 7.06
N TYR A 90 -2.89 -4.17 6.04
CA TYR A 90 -2.48 -2.78 6.03
C TYR A 90 -3.12 -2.07 4.86
N CYS A 91 -3.62 -0.87 5.14
CA CYS A 91 -4.11 0.01 4.11
C CYS A 91 -2.95 0.70 3.38
N ASP A 92 -2.95 0.62 2.06
CA ASP A 92 -2.06 1.44 1.23
C ASP A 92 -2.53 2.90 1.20
N LEU A 93 -1.77 3.79 1.85
CA LEU A 93 -2.11 5.20 1.91
C LEU A 93 -1.96 5.91 0.56
N ALA A 94 -1.18 5.37 -0.38
CA ALA A 94 -1.05 5.92 -1.72
C ALA A 94 -2.31 5.66 -2.57
N SER A 95 -3.12 4.67 -2.20
CA SER A 95 -4.35 4.31 -2.91
C SER A 95 -5.59 5.11 -2.47
N LEU A 96 -5.46 5.95 -1.43
CA LEU A 96 -6.60 6.65 -0.85
C LEU A 96 -6.98 7.89 -1.66
N GLU A 97 -8.23 7.94 -2.10
CA GLU A 97 -8.80 9.11 -2.77
C GLU A 97 -8.82 10.34 -1.84
N THR A 98 -9.23 10.14 -0.59
CA THR A 98 -9.26 11.19 0.42
C THR A 98 -8.99 10.65 1.82
N GLN A 99 -8.33 11.47 2.63
CA GLN A 99 -8.13 11.23 4.07
C GLN A 99 -9.30 11.78 4.90
N ARG A 100 -10.11 12.67 4.33
CA ARG A 100 -11.20 13.32 5.08
C ARG A 100 -12.32 12.31 5.29
N GLY A 101 -12.61 12.01 6.56
CA GLY A 101 -13.63 11.04 6.93
C GLY A 101 -13.23 9.59 6.75
N TRP A 102 -11.97 9.30 6.42
CA TRP A 102 -11.46 7.93 6.41
C TRP A 102 -11.34 7.41 7.85
N ASP A 103 -12.05 6.33 8.16
CA ASP A 103 -12.19 5.75 9.50
C ASP A 103 -11.15 4.65 9.80
N GLY A 104 -10.29 4.33 8.83
CA GLY A 104 -9.28 3.28 8.97
C GLY A 104 -9.84 1.85 8.91
N SER A 105 -11.08 1.65 8.43
CA SER A 105 -11.70 0.33 8.36
C SER A 105 -11.45 -0.42 7.05
N SER A 106 -11.22 0.30 5.95
CA SER A 106 -11.02 -0.24 4.60
C SER A 106 -10.32 0.77 3.69
N CYS A 107 -9.75 0.32 2.59
CA CYS A 107 -9.30 1.20 1.52
C CYS A 107 -9.14 0.47 0.17
N PRO A 108 -8.91 1.20 -0.93
CA PRO A 108 -8.92 0.60 -2.27
C PRO A 108 -7.88 -0.49 -2.48
N ARG A 109 -6.69 -0.37 -1.86
CA ARG A 109 -5.62 -1.35 -1.95
C ARG A 109 -5.07 -1.71 -0.57
N GLU A 110 -4.90 -3.00 -0.35
CA GLU A 110 -4.40 -3.55 0.91
C GLU A 110 -3.17 -4.44 0.71
N VAL A 111 -2.37 -4.56 1.76
CA VAL A 111 -1.28 -5.53 1.86
C VAL A 111 -1.51 -6.43 3.06
N THR A 112 -1.39 -7.74 2.87
CA THR A 112 -1.45 -8.72 3.95
C THR A 112 -0.06 -9.17 4.31
N LEU A 113 0.30 -9.01 5.58
CA LEU A 113 1.55 -9.42 6.17
C LEU A 113 1.36 -10.64 7.07
N GLY A 114 2.23 -11.62 6.89
CA GLY A 114 2.37 -12.80 7.74
C GLY A 114 3.47 -12.63 8.78
N HIS A 115 3.89 -13.76 9.34
CA HIS A 115 4.92 -13.82 10.38
C HIS A 115 6.23 -13.10 9.94
N GLY A 116 6.81 -12.34 10.87
CA GLY A 116 8.05 -11.58 10.64
C GLY A 116 7.93 -10.47 9.59
N GLY A 117 6.72 -9.99 9.31
CA GLY A 117 6.45 -8.94 8.31
C GLY A 117 6.62 -9.40 6.87
N LEU A 118 6.50 -10.70 6.61
CA LEU A 118 6.53 -11.26 5.26
C LEU A 118 5.26 -10.86 4.51
N VAL A 119 5.38 -10.28 3.32
CA VAL A 119 4.21 -10.03 2.47
C VAL A 119 3.65 -11.36 1.97
N ILE A 120 2.40 -11.64 2.33
CA ILE A 120 1.61 -12.78 1.82
C ILE A 120 0.91 -12.38 0.53
N SER A 121 0.27 -11.21 0.53
CA SER A 121 -0.40 -10.64 -0.65
C SER A 121 -0.25 -9.13 -0.67
N GLY A 122 -0.10 -8.57 -1.87
CA GLY A 122 0.10 -7.15 -2.11
C GLY A 122 0.70 -6.94 -3.49
N ASN A 123 0.22 -5.92 -4.19
CA ASN A 123 0.65 -5.59 -5.54
C ASN A 123 0.87 -4.08 -5.65
N VAL A 124 1.82 -3.68 -6.48
CA VAL A 124 1.97 -2.30 -6.94
C VAL A 124 1.72 -2.28 -8.42
N ASP A 125 0.76 -1.48 -8.85
CA ASP A 125 0.45 -1.32 -10.27
C ASP A 125 1.55 -0.50 -10.95
N GLU A 126 1.75 -0.75 -12.24
CA GLU A 126 2.73 0.00 -13.01
C GLU A 126 2.48 1.51 -12.96
N GLY A 127 3.52 2.29 -12.68
CA GLY A 127 3.41 3.75 -12.58
C GLY A 127 2.94 4.24 -11.22
N GLU A 128 2.69 3.33 -10.29
CA GLU A 128 2.23 3.67 -8.95
C GLU A 128 3.27 3.34 -7.88
N LEU A 129 2.90 3.70 -6.65
CA LEU A 129 3.58 3.31 -5.44
C LEU A 129 2.58 2.85 -4.41
N LEU A 130 3.10 2.14 -3.42
CA LEU A 130 2.40 1.64 -2.25
C LEU A 130 3.14 2.11 -1.01
N ALA A 131 2.41 2.62 -0.02
CA ALA A 131 2.96 3.12 1.24
C ALA A 131 2.12 2.67 2.45
N ILE A 132 2.72 1.86 3.32
CA ILE A 132 2.08 1.33 4.53
C ILE A 132 2.93 1.66 5.76
N HIS A 133 2.28 1.97 6.88
CA HIS A 133 2.94 2.16 8.17
C HIS A 133 2.15 1.50 9.30
N ALA A 134 2.76 1.38 10.49
CA ALA A 134 2.19 0.68 11.64
C ALA A 134 0.76 1.13 12.00
N GLY A 135 0.49 2.43 11.92
CA GLY A 135 -0.83 3.03 12.20
C GLY A 135 -1.85 2.96 11.06
N ALA A 136 -1.48 2.39 9.90
CA ALA A 136 -2.39 2.09 8.80
C ALA A 136 -2.86 0.61 8.81
N ARG A 137 -2.58 -0.12 9.90
CA ARG A 137 -3.08 -1.48 10.09
C ARG A 137 -4.60 -1.45 10.24
N LEU A 138 -5.28 -2.22 9.41
CA LEU A 138 -6.72 -2.34 9.42
C LEU A 138 -7.16 -3.23 10.59
N PRO A 139 -8.36 -3.01 11.14
CA PRO A 139 -8.94 -3.91 12.12
C PRO A 139 -9.07 -5.33 11.54
N PRO A 140 -9.12 -6.37 12.39
CA PRO A 140 -9.47 -7.71 11.95
C PRO A 140 -10.75 -7.66 11.13
N ALA A 141 -10.83 -8.46 10.07
CA ALA A 141 -12.08 -8.60 9.33
C ALA A 141 -13.18 -8.97 10.34
N LYS A 142 -14.27 -8.19 10.38
CA LYS A 142 -15.43 -8.57 11.16
C LYS A 142 -15.87 -9.94 10.64
N MET A 143 -15.76 -10.98 11.46
CA MET A 143 -16.34 -12.28 11.11
C MET A 143 -17.83 -12.04 10.91
N SER A 144 -18.28 -12.21 9.66
CA SER A 144 -19.71 -12.18 9.33
C SER A 144 -20.39 -13.26 10.16
N SER A 145 -21.31 -12.87 11.03
CA SER A 145 -22.14 -13.75 11.87
C SER A 145 -23.17 -14.51 11.01
N LYS A 146 -22.73 -15.24 10.00
CA LYS A 146 -23.59 -16.13 9.22
C LYS A 146 -23.34 -17.57 9.69
N SER A 147 -24.31 -18.03 10.46
CA SER A 147 -24.71 -19.43 10.72
C SER A 147 -23.59 -20.39 11.14
N VAL A 148 -23.40 -20.50 12.45
CA VAL A 148 -23.05 -21.79 13.05
C VAL A 148 -24.29 -22.69 12.86
N PRO A 149 -24.24 -23.78 12.08
CA PRO A 149 -25.32 -24.75 12.12
C PRO A 149 -25.33 -25.38 13.52
N SER A 150 -26.47 -25.29 14.22
CA SER A 150 -26.69 -26.06 15.44
C SER A 150 -26.59 -27.54 15.08
N ILE A 151 -25.63 -28.24 15.68
CA ILE A 151 -25.65 -29.71 15.71
C ILE A 151 -26.67 -30.08 16.78
N ASP A 152 -27.90 -30.29 16.34
CA ASP A 152 -28.87 -31.13 17.03
C ASP A 152 -29.45 -32.08 15.98
N VAL A 153 -29.77 -33.31 16.41
CA VAL A 153 -30.32 -34.43 15.64
C VAL A 153 -29.19 -35.28 15.00
N LEU A 154 -28.77 -36.43 15.56
CA LEU A 154 -29.56 -37.62 15.93
C LEU A 154 -28.92 -38.38 17.11
N GLN A 155 -29.57 -38.36 18.27
CA GLN A 155 -29.70 -39.56 19.09
C GLN A 155 -31.12 -40.10 18.89
N LYS A 156 -31.23 -41.17 18.11
CA LYS A 156 -32.22 -42.26 18.27
C LYS A 156 -31.84 -43.41 17.35
#